data_AF-A0A4P5VGQ6-F1
#
_entry.id   AF-A0A4P5VGQ6-F1
#
_cell.length_a   1.000
_cell.length_b   1.000
_cell.length_c   1.000
_cell.angle_alpha   90.00
_cell.angle_beta   90.00
_cell.angle_gamma   90.00
#
_symmetry.space_group_name_H-M   'P 1'
#
loop_
_entity.id
_entity.type
_entity.pdbx_description
1 polymer ?
#
loop_
_entity_poly.entity_id
_entity_poly.type
_entity_poly.pdbx_seq_one_letter_code
_entity_poly.pdbx_strand_id
1 'polypeptide(L)'
;MDTPAPDWMPDASKHTYPGWVQRKAVTLSKRDQKRGGSGNVQEYRRAIHQAVVASQGRDHWTGERLDWELIGTYDTREAAGDQGEHKKQYAMLPTIDHRSNQPEPVFVICAWRTNDAKHDMTPQELLEFCKAVLNHSTNWEER
;
A
#
# COMPACT_ATOMS: atom_id res chain seq x y z
N MET A 1 18.12 0.03 -13.24
CA MET A 1 17.97 -1.06 -12.25
C MET A 1 16.82 -1.93 -12.70
N ASP A 2 17.05 -3.22 -12.83
CA ASP A 2 15.96 -4.18 -13.03
C ASP A 2 15.27 -4.45 -11.70
N THR A 3 13.95 -4.38 -11.72
CA THR A 3 13.07 -4.74 -10.60
C THR A 3 12.27 -5.97 -11.07
N PRO A 4 12.89 -7.16 -11.10
CA PRO A 4 12.21 -8.37 -11.56
C PRO A 4 11.04 -8.68 -10.64
N ALA A 5 9.97 -9.22 -11.21
CA ALA A 5 8.84 -9.68 -10.42
C ALA A 5 9.29 -10.86 -9.51
N PRO A 6 8.94 -10.86 -8.21
CA PRO A 6 9.23 -11.98 -7.32
C PRO A 6 8.57 -13.28 -7.76
N ASP A 7 9.17 -14.42 -7.42
CA ASP A 7 8.67 -15.75 -7.84
C ASP A 7 7.27 -16.07 -7.30
N TRP A 8 6.95 -15.59 -6.10
CA TRP A 8 5.65 -15.79 -5.46
C TRP A 8 4.53 -14.97 -6.11
N MET A 9 4.85 -14.01 -6.97
CA MET A 9 3.88 -13.14 -7.62
C MET A 9 3.10 -13.92 -8.69
N PRO A 10 1.78 -13.72 -8.83
CA PRO A 10 1.01 -14.33 -9.91
C PRO A 10 1.61 -14.02 -11.28
N ASP A 11 1.62 -15.00 -12.19
CA ASP A 11 2.20 -14.84 -13.53
C ASP A 11 1.52 -13.71 -14.32
N ALA A 12 0.21 -13.55 -14.14
CA ALA A 12 -0.59 -12.46 -14.70
C ALA A 12 -0.12 -11.07 -14.25
N SER A 13 0.59 -10.95 -13.11
CA SER A 13 1.07 -9.68 -12.60
C SER A 13 2.53 -9.40 -12.95
N LYS A 14 3.33 -10.43 -13.29
CA LYS A 14 4.78 -10.32 -13.47
C LYS A 14 5.18 -9.31 -14.55
N HIS A 15 4.42 -9.24 -15.64
CA HIS A 15 4.69 -8.30 -16.74
C HIS A 15 4.28 -6.84 -16.41
N THR A 16 3.27 -6.66 -15.55
CA THR A 16 2.79 -5.34 -15.11
C THR A 16 3.65 -4.76 -14.00
N TYR A 17 4.28 -5.62 -13.20
CA TYR A 17 5.03 -5.26 -12.01
C TYR A 17 6.13 -4.18 -12.22
N PRO A 18 7.04 -4.28 -13.21
CA PRO A 18 8.08 -3.26 -13.39
C PRO A 18 7.50 -1.87 -13.66
N GLY A 19 6.42 -1.81 -14.47
CA GLY A 19 5.71 -0.57 -14.76
C GLY A 19 5.00 -0.01 -13.52
N TRP A 20 4.41 -0.87 -12.70
CA TRP A 20 3.79 -0.47 -11.44
C TRP A 20 4.82 0.14 -10.47
N VAL A 21 5.97 -0.51 -10.27
CA VAL A 21 7.06 0.01 -9.42
C VAL A 21 7.54 1.37 -9.90
N GLN A 22 7.78 1.51 -11.21
CA GLN A 22 8.22 2.79 -11.80
C GLN A 22 7.21 3.91 -11.55
N ARG A 23 5.92 3.68 -11.81
CA ARG A 23 4.87 4.69 -11.61
C ARG A 23 4.76 5.11 -10.14
N LYS A 24 4.76 4.15 -9.21
CA LYS A 24 4.71 4.43 -7.78
C LYS A 24 5.93 5.21 -7.30
N ALA A 25 7.13 4.83 -7.76
CA ALA A 25 8.37 5.53 -7.42
C ALA A 25 8.35 7.01 -7.85
N VAL A 26 7.88 7.30 -9.06
CA VAL A 26 7.75 8.68 -9.56
C VAL A 26 6.76 9.48 -8.71
N THR A 27 5.59 8.91 -8.40
CA THR A 27 4.56 9.59 -7.61
C THR A 27 5.04 9.88 -6.18
N LEU A 28 5.61 8.88 -5.51
CA LEU A 28 6.07 9.00 -4.12
C LEU A 28 7.27 9.95 -4.01
N SER A 29 8.26 9.83 -4.90
CA SER A 29 9.42 10.73 -4.93
C SER A 29 8.99 12.20 -5.10
N LYS A 30 8.06 12.49 -6.02
CA LYS A 30 7.52 13.85 -6.18
C LYS A 30 6.73 14.32 -4.96
N ARG A 31 5.98 13.44 -4.31
CA ARG A 31 5.19 13.77 -3.11
C ARG A 31 6.12 14.13 -1.95
N ASP A 32 7.15 13.34 -1.73
CA ASP A 32 8.03 13.49 -0.57
C ASP A 32 9.02 14.63 -0.77
N GLN A 33 9.45 14.91 -2.00
CA GLN A 33 10.20 16.13 -2.33
C GLN A 33 9.44 17.41 -1.95
N LYS A 34 8.12 17.46 -2.15
CA LYS A 34 7.28 18.58 -1.71
C LYS A 34 7.21 18.72 -0.18
N ARG A 35 7.52 17.65 0.56
CA ARG A 35 7.55 17.60 2.02
C ARG A 35 8.98 17.78 2.57
N GLY A 36 9.96 18.10 1.74
CA GLY A 36 11.36 18.31 2.13
C GLY A 36 12.28 17.10 1.98
N GLY A 37 11.81 15.98 1.42
CA GLY A 37 12.63 14.82 1.11
C GLY A 37 13.62 15.07 -0.03
N SER A 38 14.78 14.41 0.00
CA SER A 38 15.85 14.59 -1.00
C SER A 38 16.01 13.41 -1.97
N GLY A 39 15.27 12.31 -1.77
CA GLY A 39 15.49 11.08 -2.52
C GLY A 39 15.06 11.15 -3.99
N ASN A 40 15.79 10.44 -4.84
CA ASN A 40 15.57 10.37 -6.29
C ASN A 40 14.74 9.14 -6.69
N VAL A 41 14.19 9.14 -7.92
CA VAL A 41 13.30 8.08 -8.39
C VAL A 41 13.95 6.67 -8.34
N GLN A 42 15.26 6.54 -8.56
CA GLN A 42 15.94 5.23 -8.50
C GLN A 42 16.00 4.67 -7.08
N GLU A 43 16.23 5.52 -6.08
CA GLU A 43 16.19 5.14 -4.67
C GLU A 43 14.79 4.65 -4.28
N TYR A 44 13.75 5.37 -4.71
CA TYR A 44 12.36 4.97 -4.47
C TYR A 44 12.02 3.64 -5.16
N ARG A 45 12.45 3.42 -6.41
CA ARG A 45 12.26 2.13 -7.09
C ARG A 45 12.90 0.98 -6.30
N ARG A 46 14.12 1.18 -5.81
CA ARG A 46 14.84 0.19 -5.01
C ARG A 46 14.10 -0.12 -3.71
N ALA A 47 13.73 0.91 -2.97
CA ALA A 47 13.04 0.78 -1.69
C ALA A 47 11.68 0.09 -1.85
N ILE A 48 10.91 0.47 -2.88
CA ILE A 48 9.63 -0.18 -3.20
C ILE A 48 9.87 -1.65 -3.53
N HIS A 49 10.81 -1.97 -4.42
CA HIS A 49 11.10 -3.36 -4.77
C HIS A 49 11.52 -4.20 -3.55
N GLN A 50 12.37 -3.65 -2.68
CA GLN A 50 12.76 -4.30 -1.43
C GLN A 50 11.57 -4.53 -0.50
N ALA A 51 10.67 -3.56 -0.36
CA ALA A 51 9.45 -3.70 0.43
C ALA A 51 8.52 -4.80 -0.15
N VAL A 52 8.41 -4.88 -1.48
CA VAL A 52 7.65 -5.94 -2.16
C VAL A 52 8.25 -7.31 -1.85
N VAL A 53 9.56 -7.48 -2.04
CA VAL A 53 10.23 -8.77 -1.75
C VAL A 53 10.04 -9.17 -0.28
N ALA A 54 10.20 -8.21 0.63
CA ALA A 54 10.04 -8.44 2.07
C ALA A 54 8.60 -8.79 2.48
N SER A 55 7.58 -8.32 1.74
CA SER A 55 6.19 -8.57 2.09
C SER A 55 5.72 -9.99 1.82
N GLN A 56 6.41 -10.73 0.95
CA GLN A 56 6.02 -12.09 0.53
C GLN A 56 4.55 -12.17 0.07
N GLY A 57 4.07 -11.09 -0.56
CA GLY A 57 2.72 -10.96 -1.05
C GLY A 57 1.65 -10.70 0.02
N ARG A 58 2.04 -10.28 1.22
CA ARG A 58 1.14 -10.03 2.35
C ARG A 58 1.11 -8.58 2.80
N ASP A 59 0.02 -8.21 3.45
CA ASP A 59 -0.12 -6.93 4.15
C ASP A 59 0.82 -6.88 5.36
N HIS A 60 1.62 -5.83 5.47
CA HIS A 60 2.55 -5.66 6.59
C HIS A 60 1.85 -5.52 7.96
N TRP A 61 0.71 -4.86 8.01
CA TRP A 61 0.01 -4.51 9.24
C TRP A 61 -0.97 -5.60 9.68
N THR A 62 -1.63 -6.29 8.73
CA THR A 62 -2.65 -7.31 9.04
C THR A 62 -2.19 -8.75 8.78
N GLY A 63 -1.13 -8.96 7.99
CA GLY A 63 -0.64 -10.28 7.59
C GLY A 63 -1.46 -11.00 6.51
N GLU A 64 -2.55 -10.38 6.05
CA GLU A 64 -3.45 -10.95 5.05
C GLU A 64 -2.82 -11.00 3.66
N ARG A 65 -3.30 -11.91 2.81
CA ARG A 65 -2.81 -12.03 1.43
C ARG A 65 -3.32 -10.84 0.60
N LEU A 66 -2.41 -10.20 -0.12
CA LEU A 66 -2.77 -9.14 -1.05
C LEU A 66 -3.13 -9.72 -2.41
N ASP A 67 -3.99 -9.00 -3.13
CA ASP A 67 -4.41 -9.37 -4.47
C ASP A 67 -3.55 -8.65 -5.52
N TRP A 68 -2.43 -9.29 -5.88
CA TRP A 68 -1.48 -8.75 -6.83
C TRP A 68 -1.98 -8.73 -8.27
N GLU A 69 -3.06 -9.42 -8.61
CA GLU A 69 -3.65 -9.35 -9.95
C GLU A 69 -4.32 -8.00 -10.20
N LEU A 70 -4.67 -7.27 -9.13
CA LEU A 70 -5.26 -5.94 -9.22
C LEU A 70 -4.24 -4.85 -9.61
N ILE A 71 -2.92 -5.10 -9.57
CA ILE A 71 -1.95 -4.03 -9.89
C ILE A 71 -2.13 -3.55 -11.34
N GLY A 72 -2.29 -2.23 -11.51
CA GLY A 72 -2.46 -1.63 -12.83
C GLY A 72 -3.86 -1.77 -13.44
N THR A 73 -4.81 -2.36 -12.74
CA THR A 73 -6.22 -2.48 -13.19
C THR A 73 -7.09 -1.32 -12.73
N TYR A 74 -6.77 -0.68 -11.60
CA TYR A 74 -7.53 0.45 -11.08
C TYR A 74 -7.41 1.69 -11.98
N ASP A 75 -8.52 2.09 -12.61
CA ASP A 75 -8.66 3.35 -13.35
C ASP A 75 -9.46 4.37 -12.51
N THR A 76 -8.85 5.52 -12.23
CA THR A 76 -9.51 6.63 -11.51
C THR A 76 -10.71 7.21 -12.24
N ARG A 77 -10.86 6.97 -13.56
CA ARG A 77 -11.97 7.45 -14.38
C ARG A 77 -13.25 6.65 -14.14
N GLU A 78 -13.13 5.34 -13.89
CA GLU A 78 -14.26 4.45 -13.60
C GLU A 78 -14.85 4.69 -12.20
N ALA A 79 -14.02 5.17 -11.27
CA ALA A 79 -14.41 5.49 -9.90
C ALA A 79 -15.34 6.72 -9.76
N ALA A 80 -15.70 7.44 -10.83
CA ALA A 80 -16.55 8.63 -10.75
C ALA A 80 -18.06 8.33 -10.63
N GLY A 81 -18.51 7.12 -10.97
CA GLY A 81 -19.94 6.78 -11.11
C GLY A 81 -20.58 6.02 -9.93
N ASP A 82 -19.84 5.18 -9.21
CA ASP A 82 -20.37 4.35 -8.10
C ASP A 82 -19.28 4.07 -7.03
N GLN A 83 -19.09 5.05 -6.16
CA GLN A 83 -17.83 5.23 -5.42
C GLN A 83 -17.59 4.25 -4.26
N GLY A 84 -18.63 3.60 -3.75
CA GLY A 84 -18.54 2.79 -2.53
C GLY A 84 -18.24 1.32 -2.80
N GLU A 85 -19.05 0.69 -3.66
CA GLU A 85 -18.99 -0.75 -3.91
C GLU A 85 -17.84 -1.12 -4.84
N HIS A 86 -17.57 -0.29 -5.85
CA HIS A 86 -16.42 -0.46 -6.74
C HIS A 86 -15.08 -0.39 -5.97
N LYS A 87 -14.93 0.54 -5.02
CA LYS A 87 -13.69 0.63 -4.20
C LYS A 87 -13.48 -0.58 -3.30
N LYS A 88 -14.55 -1.23 -2.82
CA LYS A 88 -14.45 -2.44 -1.99
C LYS A 88 -13.82 -3.62 -2.77
N GLN A 89 -14.00 -3.68 -4.09
CA GLN A 89 -13.36 -4.70 -4.93
C GLN A 89 -11.83 -4.56 -4.93
N TYR A 90 -11.32 -3.34 -4.73
CA TYR A 90 -9.89 -3.04 -4.63
C TYR A 90 -9.36 -3.02 -3.20
N ALA A 91 -10.15 -3.51 -2.23
CA ALA A 91 -9.76 -3.47 -0.82
C ALA A 91 -8.40 -4.12 -0.57
N MET A 92 -8.11 -5.23 -1.26
CA MET A 92 -6.85 -5.98 -1.16
C MET A 92 -5.80 -5.62 -2.22
N LEU A 93 -6.02 -4.55 -3.00
CA LEU A 93 -5.02 -4.04 -3.95
C LEU A 93 -3.72 -3.68 -3.21
N PRO A 94 -2.56 -4.23 -3.60
CA PRO A 94 -1.28 -3.82 -3.06
C PRO A 94 -1.03 -2.32 -3.26
N THR A 95 -0.72 -1.64 -2.18
CA THR A 95 -0.22 -0.26 -2.17
C THR A 95 1.04 -0.16 -1.32
N ILE A 96 1.61 1.05 -1.29
CA ILE A 96 2.85 1.36 -0.59
C ILE A 96 2.50 2.34 0.53
N ASP A 97 2.88 1.98 1.74
CA ASP A 97 2.80 2.85 2.91
C ASP A 97 4.21 3.22 3.37
N HIS A 98 4.32 4.42 3.92
CA HIS A 98 5.54 4.84 4.59
C HIS A 98 5.54 4.24 6.01
N ARG A 99 6.67 3.64 6.40
CA ARG A 99 6.81 3.08 7.75
C ARG A 99 6.76 4.14 8.85
N SER A 100 7.12 5.37 8.51
CA SER A 100 7.06 6.56 9.37
C SER A 100 6.49 7.75 8.59
N ASN A 101 6.08 8.81 9.27
CA ASN A 101 5.57 10.02 8.59
C ASN A 101 6.67 10.91 7.98
N GLN A 102 7.91 10.43 7.94
CA GLN A 102 9.04 11.15 7.37
C GLN A 102 9.06 11.03 5.83
N PRO A 103 9.49 12.07 5.09
CA PRO A 103 9.55 12.07 3.63
C PRO A 103 10.79 11.31 3.11
N GLU A 104 10.95 10.07 3.57
CA GLU A 104 12.07 9.18 3.28
C GLU A 104 11.59 7.89 2.60
N PRO A 105 12.39 7.26 1.73
CA PRO A 105 12.01 6.05 1.01
C PRO A 105 12.08 4.80 1.91
N VAL A 106 11.35 4.80 3.02
CA VAL A 106 11.24 3.66 3.96
C VAL A 106 9.83 3.12 3.89
N PHE A 107 9.65 2.04 3.13
CA PHE A 107 8.35 1.54 2.73
C PHE A 107 8.01 0.17 3.30
N VAL A 108 6.71 -0.05 3.44
CA VAL A 108 6.09 -1.37 3.58
C VAL A 108 4.97 -1.52 2.55
N ILE A 109 4.60 -2.76 2.24
CA ILE A 109 3.45 -3.04 1.38
C ILE A 109 2.26 -3.39 2.25
N CYS A 110 1.11 -2.80 1.95
CA CYS A 110 -0.16 -3.08 2.60
C CYS A 110 -1.29 -3.06 1.57
N ALA A 111 -2.45 -3.52 1.99
CA ALA A 111 -3.68 -3.43 1.22
C ALA A 111 -4.17 -1.97 1.18
N TRP A 112 -4.88 -1.60 0.12
CA TRP A 112 -5.47 -0.28 0.02
C TRP A 112 -6.34 0.03 1.23
N ARG A 113 -7.27 -0.86 1.60
CA ARG A 113 -8.13 -0.65 2.77
C ARG A 113 -7.35 -0.37 4.05
N THR A 114 -6.21 -1.05 4.21
CA THR A 114 -5.35 -0.92 5.39
C THR A 114 -4.68 0.44 5.39
N ASN A 115 -4.18 0.90 4.24
CA ASN A 115 -3.58 2.21 4.09
C ASN A 115 -4.59 3.34 4.35
N ASP A 116 -5.82 3.20 3.85
CA ASP A 116 -6.90 4.17 4.09
C ASP A 116 -7.31 4.21 5.56
N ALA A 117 -7.37 3.05 6.24
CA ALA A 117 -7.68 2.97 7.66
C ALA A 117 -6.53 3.48 8.56
N LYS A 118 -5.27 3.17 8.20
CA LYS A 118 -4.09 3.61 8.96
C LYS A 118 -3.85 5.11 8.83
N HIS A 119 -4.09 5.67 7.65
CA HIS A 119 -3.88 7.09 7.36
C HIS A 119 -2.46 7.54 7.78
N ASP A 120 -2.35 8.57 8.62
CA ASP A 120 -1.11 9.15 9.14
C ASP A 120 -0.74 8.62 10.53
N MET A 121 -1.43 7.60 11.03
CA MET A 121 -1.05 6.98 12.30
C MET A 121 0.33 6.33 12.20
N THR A 122 1.14 6.57 13.22
CA THR A 122 2.32 5.77 13.52
C THR A 122 1.91 4.33 13.87
N PRO A 123 2.85 3.36 13.86
CA PRO A 123 2.54 1.99 14.28
C PRO A 123 1.96 1.89 15.69
N GLN A 124 2.42 2.74 16.61
CA GLN A 124 1.93 2.76 17.99
C GLN A 124 0.50 3.32 18.06
N GLU A 125 0.23 4.43 17.39
CA GLU A 125 -1.12 5.02 17.31
C GLU A 125 -2.11 4.07 16.65
N LEU A 126 -1.71 3.36 15.58
CA LEU A 126 -2.55 2.34 14.96
C LEU A 126 -2.90 1.22 15.94
N LEU A 127 -1.92 0.73 16.70
CA LEU A 127 -2.16 -0.32 17.70
C LEU A 127 -3.11 0.16 18.81
N GLU A 128 -2.94 1.38 19.29
CA GLU A 128 -3.81 2.01 20.28
C GLU A 128 -5.23 2.20 19.74
N PHE A 129 -5.37 2.66 18.49
CA PHE A 129 -6.64 2.77 17.80
C PHE A 129 -7.34 1.41 17.69
N CYS A 130 -6.64 0.36 17.23
CA CYS A 130 -7.21 -0.99 17.15
C CYS A 130 -7.66 -1.50 18.52
N LYS A 131 -6.90 -1.26 19.59
CA LYS A 131 -7.31 -1.62 20.96
C LYS A 131 -8.57 -0.87 21.38
N ALA A 132 -8.67 0.43 21.09
CA ALA A 132 -9.86 1.23 21.40
C ALA A 132 -11.09 0.70 20.65
N VAL A 133 -10.96 0.35 19.37
CA VAL A 133 -12.02 -0.26 18.57
C VAL A 133 -12.47 -1.58 19.17
N LEU A 134 -11.55 -2.50 19.48
CA LEU A 134 -11.87 -3.80 20.07
C LEU A 134 -12.52 -3.69 21.46
N ASN A 135 -12.05 -2.76 22.29
CA ASN A 135 -12.66 -2.52 23.60
C ASN A 135 -14.08 -1.96 23.49
N HIS A 136 -14.35 -1.16 22.46
CA HIS A 136 -15.68 -0.58 22.24
C HIS A 136 -16.62 -1.53 21.47
N SER A 137 -16.09 -2.47 20.69
CA SER A 137 -16.90 -3.34 19.81
C SER A 137 -17.82 -4.28 20.57
N THR A 138 -17.59 -4.51 21.87
CA THR A 138 -18.52 -5.26 22.72
C THR A 138 -19.91 -4.60 22.78
N ASN A 139 -20.01 -3.29 22.54
CA ASN A 139 -21.26 -2.55 22.58
C ASN A 139 -21.94 -2.46 21.20
N TRP A 140 -21.36 -3.05 20.15
CA TRP A 140 -21.91 -2.99 18.79
C TRP A 140 -23.03 -3.99 18.58
N GLU A 141 -23.01 -5.12 19.29
CA GLU A 141 -24.02 -6.18 19.20
C GLU A 141 -25.27 -5.88 20.04
N GLU A 142 -25.23 -4.88 20.93
CA GLU A 142 -26.37 -4.45 21.76
C GLU A 142 -27.30 -3.43 21.07
N ARG A 143 -27.21 -3.27 19.74
CA ARG A 143 -28.08 -2.40 18.94
C ARG A 143 -28.76 -3.12 17.79
#